data_AF-A0A940TGA0-F1
#
_entry.id   AF-A0A940TGA0-F1
#
_cell.length_a   1.000
_cell.length_b   1.000
_cell.length_c   1.000
_cell.angle_alpha   90.00
_cell.angle_beta   90.00
_cell.angle_gamma   90.00
#
_symmetry.space_group_name_H-M   'P 1'
#
loop_
_entity.id
_entity.type
_entity.pdbx_description
1 polymer ?
#
loop_
_entity_poly.entity_id
_entity_poly.type
_entity_poly.pdbx_seq_one_letter_code
_entity_poly.pdbx_strand_id
1 'polypeptide(L)'
;TLSIKRSADYGEDTETARQNAHMVEAIVEYAQSRLLEEGWNPYYLYKQRNTLGNLENVGYTKPGHESRYNIYIMDETHSIISCGGGGMTKLIDRTTGNLSRVANYKYPFEYVDHFDEILRRKEKVRDFFAKDRSPALRQDSER
;
A
#
# COMPACT_ATOMS: atom_id res chain seq x y z
N THR A 1 -4.25 -10.48 11.85
CA THR A 1 -5.14 -9.43 12.42
C THR A 1 -6.58 -9.87 12.29
N LEU A 2 -7.49 -9.20 13.02
CA LEU A 2 -8.94 -9.34 12.85
C LEU A 2 -9.56 -7.97 12.59
N SER A 3 -10.35 -7.84 11.53
CA SER A 3 -11.02 -6.59 11.18
C SER A 3 -12.52 -6.71 11.35
N ILE A 4 -13.12 -5.78 12.10
CA ILE A 4 -14.55 -5.77 12.35
C ILE A 4 -15.25 -5.11 11.16
N LYS A 5 -16.18 -5.85 10.54
CA LYS A 5 -17.05 -5.30 9.50
C LYS A 5 -18.03 -4.32 10.14
N ARG A 6 -18.12 -3.10 9.59
CA ARG A 6 -19.00 -2.03 10.11
C ARG A 6 -20.46 -2.43 10.31
N SER A 7 -20.97 -3.39 9.53
CA SER A 7 -22.36 -3.87 9.60
C SER A 7 -22.53 -5.10 10.51
N ALA A 8 -21.48 -5.54 11.20
CA ALA A 8 -21.56 -6.65 12.12
C ALA A 8 -21.91 -6.11 13.51
N ASP A 9 -22.84 -6.78 14.19
CA ASP A 9 -23.26 -6.55 15.57
C ASP A 9 -22.16 -6.89 16.62
N TYR A 10 -20.94 -7.06 16.14
CA TYR A 10 -19.80 -7.63 16.88
C TYR A 10 -19.04 -6.60 17.72
N GLY A 11 -19.55 -5.36 17.80
CA GLY A 11 -18.85 -4.23 18.43
C GLY A 11 -19.72 -3.35 19.34
N GLU A 12 -20.94 -3.78 19.66
CA GLU A 12 -21.86 -2.97 20.49
C GLU A 12 -21.57 -3.08 22.00
N ASP A 13 -20.96 -4.17 22.46
CA ASP A 13 -20.56 -4.36 23.87
C ASP A 13 -19.05 -4.14 24.07
N THR A 14 -18.70 -3.19 24.94
CA THR A 14 -17.33 -2.73 25.19
C THR A 14 -16.49 -3.76 25.96
N GLU A 15 -17.10 -4.55 26.85
CA GLU A 15 -16.37 -5.55 27.63
C GLU A 15 -16.03 -6.77 26.76
N THR A 16 -17.00 -7.28 26.00
CA THR A 16 -16.79 -8.34 25.00
C THR A 16 -15.76 -7.91 23.94
N ALA A 17 -15.82 -6.66 23.45
CA ALA A 17 -14.84 -6.14 22.49
C ALA A 17 -13.41 -6.14 23.07
N ARG A 18 -13.23 -5.77 24.34
CA ARG A 18 -11.92 -5.78 25.01
C ARG A 18 -11.39 -7.20 25.22
N GLN A 19 -12.22 -8.14 25.68
CA GLN A 19 -11.81 -9.53 25.84
C GLN A 19 -11.42 -10.15 24.50
N ASN A 20 -12.19 -9.88 23.44
CA ASN A 20 -11.87 -10.31 22.10
C ASN A 20 -10.56 -9.70 21.58
N ALA A 21 -10.25 -8.44 21.93
CA ALA A 21 -8.98 -7.83 21.55
C ALA A 21 -7.78 -8.58 22.13
N HIS A 22 -7.79 -8.90 23.42
CA HIS A 22 -6.73 -9.68 24.06
C HIS A 22 -6.57 -11.08 23.46
N MET A 23 -7.69 -11.74 23.14
CA MET A 23 -7.64 -13.05 22.49
C MET A 23 -7.01 -12.96 21.09
N VAL A 24 -7.39 -11.96 20.29
CA VAL A 24 -6.84 -11.74 18.96
C VAL A 24 -5.35 -11.38 19.03
N GLU A 25 -4.94 -10.56 19.99
CA GLU A 25 -3.53 -10.25 20.27
C GLU A 25 -2.73 -11.53 20.51
N ALA A 26 -3.18 -12.39 21.43
CA ALA A 26 -2.51 -13.65 21.74
C ALA A 26 -2.43 -14.61 20.54
N ILE A 27 -3.49 -14.70 19.73
CA ILE A 27 -3.50 -15.52 18.51
C ILE A 27 -2.51 -14.98 17.48
N VAL A 28 -2.45 -13.66 17.31
CA VAL A 28 -1.50 -13.04 16.38
C VAL A 28 -0.08 -13.26 16.86
N GLU A 29 0.22 -13.03 18.14
CA GLU A 29 1.55 -13.27 18.72
C GLU A 29 1.99 -14.73 18.54
N TYR A 30 1.11 -15.69 18.83
CA TYR A 30 1.38 -17.11 18.58
C TYR A 30 1.67 -17.40 17.10
N ALA A 31 0.86 -16.87 16.18
CA ALA A 31 1.09 -17.08 14.75
C ALA A 31 2.44 -16.47 14.30
N GLN A 32 2.80 -15.29 14.80
CA GLN A 32 4.07 -14.63 14.48
C GLN A 32 5.26 -15.45 14.98
N SER A 33 5.23 -15.94 16.22
CA SER A 33 6.32 -16.76 16.76
C SER A 33 6.50 -18.06 15.97
N ARG A 34 5.39 -18.77 15.67
CA ARG A 34 5.42 -19.99 14.85
C ARG A 34 5.97 -19.74 13.45
N LEU A 35 5.59 -18.64 12.80
CA LEU A 35 6.10 -18.29 11.48
C LEU A 35 7.62 -18.06 11.50
N LEU A 36 8.12 -17.32 12.51
CA LEU A 36 9.55 -17.06 12.67
C LEU A 36 10.34 -18.35 12.95
N GLU A 37 9.83 -19.23 13.84
CA GLU A 37 10.44 -20.54 14.13
C GLU A 37 10.54 -21.41 12.88
N GLU A 38 9.53 -21.37 12.02
CA GLU A 38 9.50 -22.06 10.73
C GLU A 38 10.30 -21.32 9.64
N GLY A 39 11.00 -20.22 9.95
CA GLY A 39 11.85 -19.48 9.02
C GLY A 39 11.11 -18.61 8.00
N TRP A 40 9.87 -18.21 8.30
CA TRP A 40 9.14 -17.19 7.56
C TRP A 40 9.41 -15.81 8.18
N ASN A 41 9.89 -14.88 7.37
CA ASN A 41 10.26 -13.54 7.84
C ASN A 41 9.17 -12.53 7.46
N PRO A 42 8.87 -11.56 8.34
CA PRO A 42 8.03 -10.43 7.99
C PRO A 42 8.73 -9.61 6.90
N TYR A 43 8.00 -9.25 5.83
CA TYR A 43 8.59 -8.52 4.69
C TYR A 43 7.80 -7.27 4.25
N TYR A 44 6.54 -7.14 4.65
CA TYR A 44 5.79 -5.90 4.50
C TYR A 44 4.79 -5.72 5.64
N LEU A 45 4.48 -4.46 5.89
CA LEU A 45 3.51 -4.03 6.88
C LEU A 45 2.57 -3.01 6.24
N TYR A 46 1.28 -3.14 6.48
CA TYR A 46 0.36 -2.04 6.24
C TYR A 46 -0.64 -1.88 7.38
N LYS A 47 -1.09 -0.64 7.57
CA LYS A 47 -2.11 -0.32 8.55
C LYS A 47 -3.48 -0.63 7.97
N GLN A 48 -4.15 -1.64 8.53
CA GLN A 48 -5.52 -1.97 8.20
C GLN A 48 -6.49 -1.17 9.08
N ARG A 49 -7.53 -0.59 8.49
CA ARG A 49 -8.54 0.16 9.24
C ARG A 49 -9.50 -0.80 9.96
N ASN A 50 -9.96 -0.41 11.15
CA ASN A 50 -10.94 -1.15 11.97
C ASN A 50 -10.46 -2.53 12.43
N THR A 51 -9.15 -2.68 12.67
CA THR A 51 -8.59 -3.86 13.32
C THR A 51 -8.86 -3.83 14.81
N LEU A 52 -9.35 -4.94 15.36
CA LEU A 52 -9.47 -5.12 16.80
C LEU A 52 -8.06 -5.16 17.43
N GLY A 53 -7.85 -4.44 18.53
CA GLY A 53 -6.55 -4.31 19.20
C GLY A 53 -5.51 -3.46 18.44
N ASN A 54 -5.91 -2.71 17.39
CA ASN A 54 -5.00 -1.91 16.55
C ASN A 54 -3.80 -2.73 16.00
N LEU A 55 -4.02 -4.01 15.77
CA LEU A 55 -2.99 -4.93 15.31
C LEU A 55 -2.59 -4.67 13.86
N GLU A 56 -1.31 -4.92 13.59
CA GLU A 56 -0.65 -4.67 12.32
C GLU A 56 -0.87 -5.80 11.30
N ASN A 57 -1.18 -5.45 10.04
CA ASN A 57 -1.24 -6.43 8.97
C ASN A 57 0.16 -6.63 8.38
N VAL A 58 0.84 -7.64 8.89
CA VAL A 58 2.18 -8.05 8.48
C VAL A 58 2.10 -9.25 7.55
N GLY A 59 2.74 -9.17 6.40
CA GLY A 59 2.93 -10.32 5.53
C GLY A 59 4.26 -11.00 5.74
N TYR A 60 4.24 -12.32 5.61
CA TYR A 60 5.37 -13.20 5.84
C TYR A 60 5.76 -13.91 4.55
N THR A 61 7.06 -14.18 4.39
CA THR A 61 7.57 -14.93 3.24
C THR A 61 8.84 -15.71 3.61
N LYS A 62 9.15 -16.74 2.83
CA LYS A 62 10.45 -17.39 2.88
C LYS A 62 11.50 -16.50 2.21
N PRO A 63 12.78 -16.59 2.62
CA PRO A 63 13.86 -15.84 1.97
C PRO A 63 13.84 -16.00 0.45
N GLY A 64 13.96 -14.88 -0.27
CA GLY A 64 13.99 -14.85 -1.74
C GLY A 64 12.63 -14.92 -2.44
N HIS A 65 11.53 -14.97 -1.67
CA HIS A 65 10.16 -15.02 -2.17
C HIS A 65 9.37 -13.75 -1.81
N GLU A 66 10.07 -12.64 -1.58
CA GLU A 66 9.47 -11.36 -1.28
C GLU A 66 8.74 -10.82 -2.51
N SER A 67 7.47 -10.42 -2.33
CA SER A 67 6.73 -9.73 -3.39
C SER A 67 7.25 -8.31 -3.53
N ARG A 68 8.11 -8.08 -4.52
CA ARG A 68 8.61 -6.75 -4.89
C ARG A 68 7.48 -5.75 -5.14
N TYR A 69 6.38 -6.19 -5.74
CA TYR A 69 5.22 -5.35 -5.98
C TYR A 69 4.60 -4.83 -4.67
N ASN A 70 4.42 -5.69 -3.66
CA ASN A 70 3.86 -5.28 -2.37
C ASN A 70 4.77 -4.29 -1.65
N ILE A 71 6.09 -4.43 -1.83
CA ILE A 71 7.06 -3.48 -1.29
C ILE A 71 6.92 -2.14 -2.03
N TYR A 72 7.03 -2.13 -3.36
CA TYR A 72 7.05 -0.88 -4.14
C TYR A 72 5.76 -0.09 -4.08
N ILE A 73 4.60 -0.74 -3.97
CA ILE A 73 3.32 -0.03 -3.88
C ILE A 73 3.21 0.75 -2.57
N MET A 74 3.70 0.15 -1.48
CA MET A 74 3.66 0.73 -0.14
C MET A 74 4.79 1.73 0.07
N ASP A 75 5.99 1.40 -0.40
CA ASP A 75 7.19 2.20 -0.22
C ASP A 75 7.13 3.53 -0.99
N GLU A 76 7.60 4.61 -0.38
CA GLU A 76 7.56 5.96 -0.91
C GLU A 76 8.82 6.32 -1.72
N THR A 77 9.46 5.32 -2.34
CA THR A 77 10.67 5.49 -3.16
C THR A 77 10.43 5.36 -4.67
N HIS A 78 9.29 4.80 -5.08
CA HIS A 78 8.96 4.53 -6.47
C HIS A 78 7.71 5.29 -6.93
N SER A 79 7.80 5.88 -8.11
CA SER A 79 6.65 6.35 -8.85
C SER A 79 5.93 5.17 -9.52
N ILE A 80 4.60 5.16 -9.48
CA ILE A 80 3.75 4.08 -9.95
C ILE A 80 2.75 4.66 -10.93
N ILE A 81 2.81 4.21 -12.18
CA ILE A 81 1.93 4.69 -13.23
C ILE A 81 0.74 3.76 -13.34
N SER A 82 -0.46 4.32 -13.30
CA SER A 82 -1.71 3.56 -13.38
C SER A 82 -2.47 3.89 -14.65
N CYS A 83 -3.00 2.85 -15.29
CA CYS A 83 -3.77 2.92 -16.53
C CYS A 83 -5.22 2.45 -16.29
N GLY A 84 -6.17 3.02 -17.04
CA GLY A 84 -7.59 2.66 -16.97
C GLY A 84 -8.39 3.38 -15.87
N GLY A 85 -9.70 3.09 -15.83
CA GLY A 85 -10.64 3.65 -14.85
C GLY A 85 -10.28 3.27 -13.42
N GLY A 86 -10.44 4.22 -12.49
CA GLY A 86 -10.08 4.08 -11.08
C GLY A 86 -8.58 4.06 -10.80
N GLY A 87 -7.74 4.19 -11.82
CA GLY A 87 -6.29 4.22 -11.67
C GLY A 87 -5.79 5.41 -10.85
N MET A 88 -4.78 5.17 -10.02
CA MET A 88 -4.11 6.19 -9.21
C MET A 88 -2.61 6.16 -9.52
N THR A 89 -2.12 7.19 -10.21
CA THR A 89 -0.69 7.37 -10.42
C THR A 89 -0.07 8.02 -9.18
N LYS A 90 0.97 7.38 -8.62
CA LYS A 90 1.80 7.85 -7.49
C LYS A 90 3.08 8.42 -8.07
N LEU A 91 3.43 9.66 -7.73
CA LEU A 91 4.68 10.29 -8.16
C LEU A 91 5.48 10.69 -6.92
N ILE A 92 6.72 10.20 -6.85
CA ILE A 92 7.67 10.49 -5.78
C ILE A 92 8.79 11.34 -6.36
N ASP A 93 8.92 12.57 -5.88
CA ASP A 93 10.09 13.40 -6.14
C ASP A 93 11.26 12.87 -5.32
N ARG A 94 12.31 12.37 -5.98
CA ARG A 94 13.48 11.77 -5.33
C ARG A 94 14.39 12.79 -4.65
N THR A 95 14.30 14.05 -5.04
CA THR A 95 15.10 15.13 -4.47
C THR A 95 14.45 15.68 -3.20
N THR A 96 13.13 15.90 -3.24
CA THR A 96 12.40 16.51 -2.11
C THR A 96 11.69 15.50 -1.21
N GLY A 97 11.52 14.25 -1.65
CA GLY A 97 10.71 13.23 -0.98
C GLY A 97 9.20 13.47 -1.11
N ASN A 98 8.78 14.48 -1.89
CA ASN A 98 7.36 14.86 -1.97
C ASN A 98 6.55 13.83 -2.78
N LEU A 99 5.41 13.45 -2.20
CA LEU A 99 4.45 12.54 -2.79
C LEU A 99 3.28 13.30 -3.42
N SER A 100 3.08 13.11 -4.72
CA SER A 100 1.89 13.61 -5.44
C SER A 100 1.13 12.49 -6.14
N ARG A 101 -0.16 12.73 -6.41
CA ARG A 101 -1.05 11.73 -6.99
C ARG A 101 -1.88 12.31 -8.13
N VAL A 102 -2.08 11.49 -9.17
CA VAL A 102 -2.95 11.80 -10.32
C VAL A 102 -3.96 10.67 -10.47
N ALA A 103 -5.23 10.99 -10.23
CA ALA A 103 -6.32 10.02 -10.22
C ALA A 103 -7.14 10.06 -11.52
N ASN A 104 -7.52 8.87 -11.99
CA ASN A 104 -8.57 8.68 -12.98
C ASN A 104 -9.94 8.55 -12.30
N TYR A 105 -11.00 8.85 -13.03
CA TYR A 105 -12.37 8.61 -12.57
C TYR A 105 -12.61 7.14 -12.33
N LYS A 106 -13.31 6.83 -11.23
CA LYS A 106 -13.60 5.45 -10.81
C LYS A 106 -14.74 4.85 -11.62
N TYR A 107 -15.77 5.64 -11.92
CA TYR A 107 -16.96 5.14 -12.60
C TYR A 107 -16.80 5.18 -14.12
N PRO A 108 -17.23 4.14 -14.85
CA PRO A 108 -17.03 4.06 -16.31
C PRO A 108 -17.59 5.26 -17.08
N PHE A 109 -18.81 5.71 -16.75
CA PHE A 109 -19.43 6.86 -17.41
C PHE A 109 -18.60 8.14 -17.24
N GLU A 110 -18.20 8.46 -16.01
CA GLU A 110 -17.34 9.62 -15.75
C GLU A 110 -15.97 9.51 -16.43
N TYR A 111 -15.43 8.29 -16.53
CA TYR A 111 -14.15 8.05 -17.19
C TYR A 111 -14.21 8.33 -18.69
N VAL A 112 -15.33 7.99 -19.34
CA VAL A 112 -15.55 8.24 -20.77
C VAL A 112 -15.93 9.69 -21.02
N ASP A 113 -16.88 10.23 -20.26
CA ASP A 113 -17.42 11.59 -20.46
C ASP A 113 -16.38 12.69 -20.15
N HIS A 114 -15.42 12.41 -19.28
CA HIS A 114 -14.36 13.35 -18.88
C HIS A 114 -12.97 12.91 -19.35
N PHE A 115 -12.89 12.21 -20.49
CA PHE A 115 -11.63 11.71 -21.01
C PHE A 115 -10.60 12.81 -21.30
N ASP A 116 -11.03 13.96 -21.84
CA ASP A 116 -10.14 15.09 -22.11
C ASP A 116 -9.53 15.67 -20.82
N GLU A 117 -10.31 15.71 -19.74
CA GLU A 117 -9.83 16.13 -18.42
C GLU A 117 -8.82 15.12 -17.85
N ILE A 118 -9.03 13.82 -18.07
CA ILE A 118 -8.04 12.79 -17.72
C ILE A 118 -6.73 13.04 -18.47
N LEU A 119 -6.78 13.30 -19.78
CA LEU A 119 -5.60 13.59 -20.59
C LEU A 119 -4.87 14.84 -20.09
N ARG A 120 -5.60 15.91 -19.81
CA ARG A 120 -5.02 17.15 -19.24
C ARG A 120 -4.35 16.90 -17.89
N ARG A 121 -4.94 16.08 -17.02
CA ARG A 121 -4.33 15.70 -15.73
C ARG A 121 -3.05 14.88 -15.92
N LYS A 122 -2.98 14.03 -16.94
CA LYS A 122 -1.79 13.24 -17.26
C LYS A 122 -0.60 14.10 -17.73
N GLU A 123 -0.84 15.32 -18.22
CA GLU A 123 0.26 16.24 -18.53
C GLU A 123 1.11 16.57 -17.29
N LYS A 124 0.52 16.55 -16.09
CA LYS A 124 1.29 16.69 -14.83
C LYS A 124 2.32 15.58 -14.65
N VAL A 125 2.01 14.36 -15.10
CA VAL A 125 2.94 13.22 -15.04
C VAL A 125 4.10 13.45 -16.00
N ARG A 126 3.82 13.91 -17.22
CA ARG A 126 4.85 14.27 -18.21
C ARG A 126 5.76 15.37 -17.67
N ASP A 127 5.16 16.45 -17.16
CA ASP A 127 5.90 17.61 -16.64
C ASP A 127 6.73 17.25 -15.41
N PHE A 128 6.22 16.34 -14.55
CA PHE A 128 6.96 15.82 -13.40
C PHE A 128 8.27 15.16 -13.84
N PHE A 129 8.22 14.19 -14.75
CA PHE A 129 9.42 13.50 -15.24
C PHE A 129 10.30 14.37 -16.13
N ALA A 130 9.75 15.39 -16.78
CA ALA A 130 10.55 16.35 -17.54
C ALA A 130 11.43 17.21 -16.60
N LYS A 131 10.93 17.58 -15.42
CA LYS A 131 11.68 18.32 -14.39
C LYS A 131 12.67 17.45 -13.63
N ASP A 132 12.33 16.19 -13.38
CA ASP A 132 13.19 15.21 -12.71
C ASP A 132 14.34 14.69 -13.62
N ARG A 133 14.40 15.14 -14.89
CA ARG A 133 15.57 14.93 -15.75
C ARG A 133 16.72 15.86 -15.34
N SER A 134 17.47 15.48 -14.31
CA SER A 134 18.87 15.90 -14.14
C SER A 134 19.76 14.69 -13.81
N PRO A 135 21.04 14.71 -14.23
CA PRO A 135 21.64 13.59 -14.93
C PRO A 135 22.40 12.63 -14.00
N ALA A 136 22.00 11.36 -14.01
CA ALA A 136 22.88 10.20 -14.06
C ALA A 136 22.00 8.96 -13.91
N LEU A 137 21.74 8.28 -15.03
CA LEU A 137 21.67 6.83 -14.96
C LEU A 137 22.98 6.42 -14.28
N ARG A 138 22.91 5.87 -13.06
CA ARG A 138 24.07 5.23 -12.45
C ARG A 138 24.62 4.27 -13.49
N GLN A 139 25.82 4.56 -13.99
CA GLN A 139 26.66 3.54 -14.57
C GLN A 139 27.04 2.63 -13.41
N ASP A 140 26.13 1.72 -13.04
CA ASP A 140 26.52 0.60 -12.19
C ASP A 140 27.34 -0.32 -13.11
N SER A 141 28.65 -0.08 -13.00
CA SER A 141 29.73 -0.90 -13.52
C SER A 141 29.44 -2.38 -13.30
N GLU A 142 29.65 -3.17 -14.34
CA GLU A 142 29.91 -4.60 -14.29
C GLU A 142 30.71 -4.97 -13.03
N ARG A 143 30.10 -5.75 -12.14
CA ARG A 143 30.77 -6.72 -11.26
C ARG A 143 29.86 -7.90 -11.00
#